data_AF-A0A7T5R290-F1
#
_entry.id   AF-A0A7T5R290-F1
#
_cell.length_a   1.000
_cell.length_b   1.000
_cell.length_c   1.000
_cell.angle_alpha   90.00
_cell.angle_beta   90.00
_cell.angle_gamma   90.00
#
_symmetry.space_group_name_H-M   'P 1'
#
loop_
_entity.id
_entity.type
_entity.pdbx_description
1 polymer ?
#
loop_
_entity_poly.entity_id
_entity_poly.type
_entity_poly.pdbx_seq_one_letter_code
_entity_poly.pdbx_strand_id
1 'polypeptide(L)'
;MRVPLKELMDKMGVGFVPGAYESVPWSAYDAVKGVTCSAEIRMGADADEIEGEIQFMYENPPAGKKPMEPVCFLRAIPQADGNWNVSDFKIRGESYGADKYNWEEKACTFFQMVVQELMAGEIPNIDDLLEEAFHSRDRFADQYGGGSSKSPKIKPEQMLNIKGRGF
;
A
#
# COMPACT_ATOMS: atom_id res chain seq x y z
N MET A 1 7.99 -3.18 -11.38
CA MET A 1 7.41 -4.42 -10.77
C MET A 1 6.73 -5.24 -11.88
N ARG A 2 6.46 -6.53 -11.72
CA ARG A 2 5.68 -7.31 -12.71
C ARG A 2 5.07 -8.54 -12.05
N VAL A 3 3.79 -8.47 -11.70
CA VAL A 3 3.14 -9.47 -10.84
C VAL A 3 1.72 -9.79 -11.31
N PRO A 4 1.15 -10.97 -10.99
CA PRO A 4 -0.25 -11.26 -11.27
C PRO A 4 -1.19 -10.24 -10.60
N LEU A 5 -2.36 -10.01 -11.19
CA LEU A 5 -3.35 -9.03 -10.68
C LEU A 5 -3.68 -9.23 -9.20
N LYS A 6 -3.88 -10.49 -8.77
CA LYS A 6 -4.16 -10.80 -7.37
C LYS A 6 -3.04 -10.35 -6.43
N GLU A 7 -1.80 -10.54 -6.82
CA GLU A 7 -0.64 -10.12 -6.02
C GLU A 7 -0.53 -8.59 -5.97
N LEU A 8 -0.82 -7.89 -7.08
CA LEU A 8 -0.92 -6.43 -7.08
C LEU A 8 -1.99 -5.94 -6.08
N MET A 9 -3.17 -6.54 -6.09
CA MET A 9 -4.26 -6.19 -5.16
C MET A 9 -3.88 -6.44 -3.70
N ASP A 10 -3.13 -7.51 -3.42
CA ASP A 10 -2.61 -7.79 -2.09
C ASP A 10 -1.58 -6.76 -1.63
N LYS A 11 -0.66 -6.37 -2.53
CA LYS A 11 0.34 -5.32 -2.28
C LYS A 11 -0.29 -3.94 -2.04
N MET A 12 -1.47 -3.67 -2.57
CA MET A 12 -2.21 -2.42 -2.32
C MET A 12 -3.19 -2.50 -1.14
N GLY A 13 -3.27 -3.64 -0.44
CA GLY A 13 -4.12 -3.81 0.73
C GLY A 13 -5.60 -4.14 0.44
N VAL A 14 -5.98 -4.44 -0.81
CA VAL A 14 -7.37 -4.79 -1.18
C VAL A 14 -7.71 -6.24 -0.75
N GLY A 15 -6.79 -7.19 -0.95
CA GLY A 15 -6.97 -8.59 -0.54
C GLY A 15 -7.78 -9.48 -1.50
N PHE A 16 -8.47 -8.91 -2.48
CA PHE A 16 -9.25 -9.60 -3.51
C PHE A 16 -9.16 -8.88 -4.86
N VAL A 17 -9.63 -9.50 -5.95
CA VAL A 17 -9.67 -8.86 -7.28
C VAL A 17 -11.05 -8.22 -7.48
N PRO A 18 -11.15 -6.88 -7.60
CA PRO A 18 -12.40 -6.22 -7.94
C PRO A 18 -12.86 -6.58 -9.35
N GLY A 19 -14.16 -6.71 -9.54
CA GLY A 19 -14.79 -6.84 -10.85
C GLY A 19 -14.71 -5.55 -11.68
N ALA A 20 -15.06 -5.63 -12.96
CA ALA A 20 -15.19 -4.46 -13.82
C ALA A 20 -16.14 -3.42 -13.20
N TYR A 21 -15.75 -2.14 -13.25
CA TYR A 21 -16.47 -1.01 -12.64
C TYR A 21 -16.54 -1.03 -11.11
N GLU A 22 -15.97 -2.02 -10.42
CA GLU A 22 -15.97 -2.01 -8.97
C GLU A 22 -14.95 -1.02 -8.43
N SER A 23 -15.32 -0.39 -7.31
CA SER A 23 -14.41 0.40 -6.52
C SER A 23 -14.37 -0.09 -5.08
N VAL A 24 -13.22 0.14 -4.44
CA VAL A 24 -12.94 -0.23 -3.06
C VAL A 24 -12.54 1.05 -2.33
N PRO A 25 -13.49 1.71 -1.63
CA PRO A 25 -13.23 2.96 -0.93
C PRO A 25 -12.86 2.72 0.55
N TRP A 26 -11.98 3.57 1.06
CA TRP A 26 -11.68 3.73 2.48
C TRP A 26 -11.73 5.21 2.84
N SER A 27 -12.18 5.51 4.05
CA SER A 27 -12.19 6.90 4.53
C SER A 27 -12.12 6.98 6.05
N ALA A 28 -11.44 8.01 6.54
CA ALA A 28 -11.43 8.39 7.94
C ALA A 28 -11.73 9.89 8.07
N TYR A 29 -12.39 10.28 9.16
CA TYR A 29 -12.77 11.66 9.44
C TYR A 29 -12.25 12.09 10.82
N ASP A 30 -11.54 13.21 10.86
CA ASP A 30 -11.10 13.88 12.09
C ASP A 30 -11.99 15.10 12.35
N ALA A 31 -12.89 14.94 13.33
CA ALA A 31 -13.85 15.98 13.73
C ALA A 31 -13.19 17.21 14.37
N VAL A 32 -12.00 17.06 14.96
CA VAL A 32 -11.28 18.18 15.60
C VAL A 32 -10.68 19.08 14.53
N LYS A 33 -10.15 18.47 13.46
CA LYS A 33 -9.53 19.19 12.35
C LYS A 33 -10.51 19.52 11.21
N GLY A 34 -11.70 18.92 11.20
CA GLY A 34 -12.69 19.08 10.14
C GLY A 34 -12.16 18.59 8.78
N VAL A 35 -11.45 17.46 8.77
CA VAL A 35 -10.84 16.87 7.57
C VAL A 35 -11.24 15.42 7.41
N THR A 36 -11.61 15.05 6.18
CA THR A 36 -11.77 13.66 5.75
C THR A 36 -10.60 13.29 4.85
N CYS A 37 -9.99 12.13 5.10
CA CYS A 37 -9.12 11.49 4.14
C CYS A 37 -9.87 10.34 3.49
N SER A 38 -9.79 10.24 2.16
CA SER A 38 -10.34 9.11 1.42
C SER A 38 -9.28 8.51 0.51
N ALA A 39 -9.19 7.18 0.51
CA ALA A 39 -8.45 6.41 -0.47
C ALA A 39 -9.42 5.52 -1.26
N GLU A 40 -9.15 5.27 -2.53
CA GLU A 40 -9.98 4.38 -3.34
C GLU A 40 -9.12 3.64 -4.36
N ILE A 41 -9.44 2.37 -4.61
CA ILE A 41 -9.00 1.62 -5.78
C ILE A 41 -10.20 1.44 -6.72
N ARG A 42 -10.05 1.72 -8.01
CA ARG A 42 -11.07 1.56 -9.04
C ARG A 42 -10.57 0.62 -10.13
N MET A 43 -11.39 -0.37 -10.50
CA MET A 43 -11.18 -1.22 -11.66
C MET A 43 -11.85 -0.62 -12.88
N GLY A 44 -11.10 -0.50 -13.98
CA GLY A 44 -11.59 -0.04 -15.26
C GLY A 44 -12.75 -0.88 -15.81
N ALA A 45 -13.49 -0.30 -16.75
CA ALA A 45 -14.63 -0.92 -17.42
C ALA A 45 -14.28 -2.26 -18.08
N ASP A 46 -13.11 -2.32 -18.71
CA ASP A 46 -12.64 -3.48 -19.46
C ASP A 46 -11.74 -4.41 -18.62
N ALA A 47 -11.65 -4.14 -17.31
CA ALA A 47 -10.77 -4.83 -16.36
C ALA A 47 -9.28 -4.87 -16.78
N ASP A 48 -8.85 -3.86 -17.53
CA ASP A 48 -7.50 -3.68 -18.06
C ASP A 48 -6.79 -2.44 -17.48
N GLU A 49 -7.37 -1.84 -16.44
CA GLU A 49 -6.80 -0.70 -15.75
C GLU A 49 -7.21 -0.72 -14.27
N ILE A 50 -6.25 -0.34 -13.42
CA ILE A 50 -6.47 -0.06 -12.01
C ILE A 50 -6.04 1.38 -11.76
N GLU A 51 -6.92 2.16 -11.15
CA GLU A 51 -6.60 3.49 -10.62
C GLU A 51 -6.68 3.49 -9.11
N GLY A 52 -5.67 4.05 -8.45
CA GLY A 52 -5.64 4.29 -7.02
C GLY A 52 -5.53 5.77 -6.72
N GLU A 53 -6.41 6.28 -5.86
CA GLU A 53 -6.45 7.69 -5.51
C GLU A 53 -6.47 7.89 -4.00
N ILE A 54 -5.79 8.94 -3.53
CA ILE A 54 -5.88 9.44 -2.15
C ILE A 54 -6.13 10.93 -2.21
N GLN A 55 -7.06 11.42 -1.39
CA GLN A 55 -7.39 12.84 -1.31
C GLN A 55 -7.80 13.26 0.10
N PHE A 56 -7.57 14.53 0.42
CA PHE A 56 -8.13 15.20 1.59
C PHE A 56 -9.30 16.09 1.20
N MET A 57 -10.33 16.09 2.03
CA MET A 57 -11.48 16.99 1.94
C MET A 57 -11.61 17.76 3.25
N TYR A 58 -11.59 19.09 3.17
CA TYR A 58 -11.66 19.99 4.32
C TYR A 58 -13.03 20.66 4.38
N GLU A 59 -13.70 20.58 5.54
CA GLU A 59 -14.98 21.26 5.75
C GLU A 59 -14.83 22.78 5.73
N ASN A 60 -13.80 23.27 6.45
CA ASN A 60 -13.42 24.66 6.51
C ASN A 60 -11.98 24.79 6.00
N PRO A 61 -11.77 24.91 4.67
CA PRO A 61 -10.43 24.95 4.12
C PRO A 61 -9.66 26.16 4.66
N PRO A 62 -8.40 25.97 5.11
CA PRO A 62 -7.53 27.08 5.50
C PRO A 62 -7.39 28.09 4.35
N ALA A 63 -7.14 29.36 4.68
CA ALA A 63 -6.96 30.41 3.68
C ALA A 63 -5.91 30.00 2.63
N GLY A 64 -6.29 30.00 1.36
CA GLY A 64 -5.43 29.61 0.24
C GLY A 64 -5.39 28.11 -0.07
N LYS A 65 -6.03 27.24 0.73
CA LYS A 65 -6.21 25.83 0.40
C LYS A 65 -7.53 25.58 -0.33
N LYS A 66 -7.54 24.59 -1.22
CA LYS A 66 -8.76 24.11 -1.86
C LYS A 66 -9.56 23.23 -0.89
N PRO A 67 -10.89 23.18 -1.01
CA PRO A 67 -11.73 22.26 -0.22
C PRO A 67 -11.35 20.78 -0.43
N MET A 68 -10.82 20.45 -1.61
CA MET A 68 -10.36 19.12 -1.97
C MET A 68 -8.91 19.19 -2.44
N GLU A 69 -8.07 18.31 -1.90
CA GLU A 69 -6.65 18.24 -2.17
C GLU A 69 -6.29 16.81 -2.62
N PRO A 70 -6.05 16.57 -3.93
CA PRO A 70 -5.57 15.29 -4.40
C PRO A 70 -4.14 15.08 -3.92
N VAL A 71 -3.91 13.96 -3.25
CA VAL A 71 -2.63 13.62 -2.62
C VAL A 71 -1.84 12.63 -3.48
N CYS A 72 -2.50 11.56 -3.92
CA CYS A 72 -1.86 10.48 -4.63
C CYS A 72 -2.71 10.07 -5.83
N PHE A 73 -2.05 9.76 -6.93
CA PHE A 73 -2.61 9.02 -8.05
C PHE A 73 -1.65 7.87 -8.41
N LEU A 74 -2.17 6.67 -8.49
CA LEU A 74 -1.47 5.45 -8.88
C LEU A 74 -2.24 4.82 -10.03
N ARG A 75 -1.53 4.40 -11.08
CA ARG A 75 -2.13 3.65 -12.20
C ARG A 75 -1.37 2.38 -12.44
N ALA A 76 -2.09 1.27 -12.62
CA ALA A 76 -1.51 0.00 -13.04
C ALA A 76 -2.25 -0.56 -14.25
N ILE A 77 -1.49 -1.17 -15.16
CA ILE A 77 -1.99 -1.72 -16.43
C ILE A 77 -1.41 -3.12 -16.67
N PRO A 78 -2.15 -4.02 -17.34
CA PRO A 78 -1.65 -5.33 -17.74
C PRO A 78 -0.56 -5.18 -18.80
N GLN A 79 0.36 -6.13 -18.79
CA GLN A 79 1.46 -6.28 -19.73
C GLN A 79 1.16 -7.45 -20.67
N ALA A 80 1.93 -7.57 -21.76
CA ALA A 80 1.72 -8.58 -22.78
C ALA A 80 1.78 -10.04 -22.28
N ASP A 81 2.40 -10.30 -21.11
CA ASP A 81 2.48 -11.62 -20.48
C ASP A 81 1.35 -11.89 -19.47
N GLY A 82 0.36 -11.00 -19.37
CA GLY A 82 -0.76 -11.11 -18.43
C GLY A 82 -0.44 -10.65 -17.00
N ASN A 83 0.82 -10.29 -16.71
CA ASN A 83 1.17 -9.66 -15.44
C ASN A 83 0.84 -8.17 -15.48
N TRP A 84 0.74 -7.57 -14.30
CA TRP A 84 0.44 -6.16 -14.10
C TRP A 84 1.67 -5.40 -13.64
N ASN A 85 1.75 -4.13 -14.02
CA ASN A 85 2.76 -3.20 -13.52
C ASN A 85 2.13 -1.85 -13.24
N VAL A 86 2.68 -1.14 -12.24
CA VAL A 86 2.37 0.27 -12.00
C VAL A 86 3.01 1.08 -13.13
N SER A 87 2.21 1.81 -13.89
CA SER A 87 2.67 2.66 -14.99
C SER A 87 2.92 4.09 -14.54
N ASP A 88 2.12 4.59 -13.59
CA ASP A 88 2.17 5.96 -13.14
C ASP A 88 2.01 6.03 -11.62
N PHE A 89 2.79 6.90 -11.00
CA PHE A 89 2.63 7.28 -9.60
C PHE A 89 2.92 8.77 -9.46
N LYS A 90 1.94 9.49 -8.93
CA LYS A 90 2.01 10.94 -8.75
C LYS A 90 1.67 11.31 -7.32
N ILE A 91 2.46 12.22 -6.75
CA ILE A 91 2.20 12.83 -5.46
C ILE A 91 1.90 14.31 -5.71
N ARG A 92 0.74 14.77 -5.21
CA ARG A 92 0.26 16.16 -5.37
C ARG A 92 0.28 16.66 -6.82
N GLY A 93 0.02 15.75 -7.78
CA GLY A 93 -0.04 16.02 -9.21
C GLY A 93 1.28 15.87 -9.97
N GLU A 94 2.40 15.65 -9.28
CA GLU A 94 3.73 15.50 -9.89
C GLU A 94 4.17 14.04 -9.92
N SER A 95 4.75 13.59 -11.04
CA SER A 95 5.32 12.24 -11.14
C SER A 95 6.39 12.04 -10.07
N TYR A 96 6.29 10.94 -9.31
CA TYR A 96 7.13 10.71 -8.15
C TYR A 96 7.83 9.35 -8.23
N GLY A 97 9.12 9.34 -7.91
CA GLY A 97 9.87 8.12 -7.66
C GLY A 97 10.27 7.31 -8.89
N ALA A 98 9.91 7.70 -10.12
CA ALA A 98 10.32 6.99 -11.34
C ALA A 98 11.86 6.89 -11.51
N ASP A 99 12.61 7.75 -10.84
CA ASP A 99 14.07 7.77 -10.73
C ASP A 99 14.63 6.85 -9.62
N LYS A 100 13.77 6.30 -8.76
CA LYS A 100 14.14 5.47 -7.62
C LYS A 100 14.03 3.99 -7.97
N TYR A 101 14.97 3.19 -7.43
CA TYR A 101 14.91 1.74 -7.57
C TYR A 101 13.64 1.18 -6.91
N ASN A 102 12.98 0.27 -7.64
CA ASN A 102 11.79 -0.46 -7.22
C ASN A 102 10.63 0.44 -6.76
N TRP A 103 10.47 1.59 -7.43
CA TRP A 103 9.48 2.59 -7.05
C TRP A 103 8.05 2.09 -7.18
N GLU A 104 7.77 1.15 -8.08
CA GLU A 104 6.43 0.58 -8.27
C GLU A 104 5.98 -0.19 -7.04
N GLU A 105 6.88 -0.98 -6.45
CA GLU A 105 6.57 -1.70 -5.21
C GLU A 105 6.45 -0.74 -4.03
N LYS A 106 7.32 0.29 -3.96
CA LYS A 106 7.23 1.34 -2.93
C LYS A 106 5.95 2.16 -3.02
N ALA A 107 5.45 2.41 -4.23
CA ALA A 107 4.18 3.07 -4.46
C ALA A 107 3.00 2.23 -3.93
N CYS A 108 3.00 0.92 -4.18
CA CYS A 108 2.01 0.02 -3.58
C CYS A 108 2.11 -0.02 -2.05
N THR A 109 3.32 -0.09 -1.50
CA THR A 109 3.55 -0.05 -0.04
C THR A 109 3.00 1.24 0.58
N PHE A 110 3.33 2.40 0.00
CA PHE A 110 2.80 3.70 0.45
C PHE A 110 1.27 3.70 0.46
N PHE A 111 0.63 3.26 -0.63
CA PHE A 111 -0.82 3.20 -0.73
C PHE A 111 -1.42 2.28 0.33
N GLN A 112 -0.82 1.11 0.54
CA GLN A 112 -1.24 0.14 1.56
C GLN A 112 -1.13 0.72 2.97
N MET A 113 -0.05 1.44 3.30
CA MET A 113 0.13 2.08 4.60
C MET A 113 -0.98 3.10 4.86
N VAL A 114 -1.33 3.92 3.85
CA VAL A 114 -2.46 4.85 3.94
C VAL A 114 -3.77 4.10 4.19
N VAL A 115 -4.05 3.03 3.44
CA VAL A 115 -5.26 2.21 3.66
C VAL A 115 -5.31 1.66 5.08
N GLN A 116 -4.18 1.22 5.64
CA GLN A 116 -4.12 0.70 7.01
C GLN A 116 -4.47 1.77 8.06
N GLU A 117 -3.95 2.98 7.93
CA GLU A 117 -4.30 4.09 8.85
C GLU A 117 -5.78 4.47 8.71
N LEU A 118 -6.32 4.52 7.48
CA LEU A 118 -7.75 4.78 7.27
C LEU A 118 -8.64 3.68 7.87
N MET A 119 -8.24 2.41 7.77
CA MET A 119 -8.95 1.29 8.41
C MET A 119 -8.88 1.35 9.93
N ALA A 120 -7.83 1.95 10.50
CA ALA A 120 -7.74 2.24 11.94
C ALA A 120 -8.57 3.47 12.36
N GLY A 121 -9.18 4.19 11.40
CA GLY A 121 -9.95 5.41 11.65
C GLY A 121 -9.06 6.63 11.87
N GLU A 122 -7.80 6.57 11.46
CA GLU A 122 -6.81 7.64 11.65
C GLU A 122 -6.61 8.45 10.36
N ILE A 123 -6.33 9.74 10.50
CA ILE A 123 -5.97 10.60 9.37
C ILE A 123 -4.48 10.44 9.09
N PRO A 124 -4.10 10.01 7.88
CA PRO A 124 -2.72 9.63 7.64
C PRO A 124 -1.76 10.80 7.56
N ASN A 125 -0.54 10.61 8.08
CA ASN A 125 0.56 11.55 7.85
C ASN A 125 1.28 11.21 6.55
N ILE A 126 0.81 11.78 5.45
CA ILE A 126 1.28 11.49 4.09
C ILE A 126 2.79 11.64 3.94
N ASP A 127 3.38 12.70 4.48
CA ASP A 127 4.80 12.98 4.24
C ASP A 127 5.68 11.96 4.98
N ASP A 128 5.32 11.59 6.22
CA ASP A 128 6.00 10.54 7.00
C ASP A 128 5.88 9.17 6.33
N LEU A 129 4.66 8.79 5.90
CA LEU A 129 4.43 7.51 5.21
C LEU A 129 5.17 7.43 3.87
N LEU A 130 5.22 8.54 3.13
CA LEU A 130 5.93 8.62 1.87
C LEU A 130 7.44 8.50 2.07
N GLU A 131 7.98 9.15 3.11
CA GLU A 131 9.38 8.99 3.50
C GLU A 131 9.66 7.54 3.88
N GLU A 132 8.85 6.93 4.75
CA GLU A 132 9.03 5.54 5.17
C GLU A 132 9.00 4.56 3.99
N ALA A 133 8.00 4.67 3.11
CA ALA A 133 7.86 3.79 1.95
C ALA A 133 9.01 3.96 0.94
N PHE A 134 9.55 5.18 0.79
CA PHE A 134 10.58 5.46 -0.20
C PHE A 134 12.02 5.55 0.34
N HIS A 135 12.22 5.46 1.65
CA HIS A 135 13.55 5.53 2.25
C HIS A 135 14.36 4.28 1.84
N SER A 136 15.52 4.50 1.21
CA SER A 136 16.48 3.46 0.85
C SER A 136 17.16 2.87 2.09
N ARG A 137 16.48 1.96 2.77
CA ARG A 137 17.13 0.89 3.51
C ARG A 137 16.66 -0.43 2.91
N ASP A 138 17.28 -0.83 1.80
CA ASP A 138 17.35 -2.23 1.37
C ASP A 138 18.20 -3.03 2.38
N ARG A 139 17.74 -3.04 3.63
CA ARG A 139 18.31 -3.74 4.76
C ARG A 139 17.22 -4.43 5.58
N PHE A 140 16.06 -4.75 5.00
CA PHE A 140 15.12 -5.71 5.59
C PHE A 140 14.35 -6.46 4.50
N ALA A 141 15.07 -7.31 3.76
CA ALA A 141 14.50 -8.58 3.35
C ALA A 141 14.47 -9.48 4.59
N ASP A 142 13.60 -9.18 5.55
CA ASP A 142 13.20 -10.14 6.56
C ASP A 142 11.88 -9.69 7.21
N GLN A 143 10.89 -10.57 7.05
CA GLN A 143 9.79 -10.75 8.00
C GLN A 143 8.59 -9.79 7.91
N TYR A 144 7.81 -9.91 6.83
CA TYR A 144 6.35 -9.77 6.92
C TYR A 144 5.65 -10.99 6.29
N GLY A 145 5.63 -12.07 7.06
CA GLY A 145 4.37 -12.75 7.42
C GLY A 145 3.46 -13.30 6.32
N GLY A 146 3.96 -13.77 5.18
CA GLY A 146 3.22 -14.66 4.30
C GLY A 146 2.97 -16.01 4.98
N GLY A 147 1.78 -16.19 5.54
CA GLY A 147 1.32 -17.43 6.17
C GLY A 147 1.31 -18.61 5.18
N SER A 148 2.43 -19.34 5.13
CA SER A 148 2.51 -20.67 4.53
C SER A 148 3.05 -21.62 5.59
N SER A 149 2.18 -22.51 6.06
CA SER A 149 2.49 -23.55 7.03
C SER A 149 3.61 -24.46 6.53
N LYS A 150 4.85 -24.16 6.91
CA LYS A 150 5.92 -25.15 6.94
C LYS A 150 6.30 -25.35 8.38
N SER A 151 5.70 -26.38 8.98
CA SER A 151 6.09 -26.90 10.29
C SER A 151 7.61 -26.99 10.36
N PRO A 152 8.26 -26.44 11.39
CA PRO A 152 9.71 -26.55 11.54
C PRO A 152 10.08 -28.03 11.60
N LYS A 153 10.91 -28.50 10.66
CA LYS A 153 11.55 -29.82 10.78
C LYS A 153 12.59 -29.73 11.89
N ILE A 154 12.15 -29.97 13.13
CA ILE A 154 13.02 -30.09 14.29
C ILE A 154 13.97 -31.26 14.02
N LYS A 155 15.28 -30.97 13.93
CA LYS A 155 16.31 -32.00 13.86
C LYS A 155 16.51 -32.57 15.28
N PRO A 156 16.40 -33.90 15.49
CA PRO A 156 16.50 -34.51 16.82
C PRO A 156 17.80 -34.20 17.58
N GLU A 157 18.87 -33.85 16.86
CA GLU A 157 20.18 -33.51 17.44
C GLU A 157 20.18 -32.22 18.27
N GLN A 158 19.21 -31.32 18.07
CA GLN A 158 19.11 -30.06 18.82
C GLN A 158 18.36 -30.19 20.16
N MET A 159 17.78 -31.36 20.44
CA MET A 159 17.03 -31.62 21.68
C MET A 159 17.91 -32.22 22.80
N LEU A 160 19.13 -32.66 22.50
CA LEU A 160 19.96 -33.41 23.45
C LEU A 160 20.89 -32.57 24.33
N ASN A 161 20.98 -31.25 24.14
CA ASN A 161 21.85 -30.37 24.93
C ASN A 161 21.12 -29.43 25.90
N ILE A 162 19.82 -29.67 26.17
CA ILE A 162 18.99 -28.87 27.12
C ILE A 162 18.84 -29.58 28.49
N LYS A 163 19.66 -30.59 28.80
CA LYS A 163 19.71 -31.19 30.14
C LYS A 163 21.13 -31.17 30.69
N GLY A 164 21.47 -30.10 31.39
CA GLY A 164 22.77 -29.94 32.04
C GLY A 164 22.90 -28.72 32.95
N ARG A 165 21.89 -28.43 33.78
CA ARG A 165 22.06 -27.53 34.94
C ARG A 165 21.23 -28.04 36.12
N GLY A 166 21.93 -28.65 37.06
CA GLY A 166 21.38 -29.17 38.30
C GLY A 166 22.47 -29.87 39.09
N PHE A 167 23.29 -29.08 39.79
CA PHE A 167 23.66 -29.17 41.21
C PHE A 167 24.40 -27.88 41.57
#